data_AF-A0A284R2G6-F1
#
_entry.id   AF-A0A284R2G6-F1
#
_cell.length_a   1.000
_cell.length_b   1.000
_cell.length_c   1.000
_cell.angle_alpha   90.00
_cell.angle_beta   90.00
_cell.angle_gamma   90.00
#
_symmetry.space_group_name_H-M   'P 1'
#
loop_
_entity.id
_entity.type
_entity.pdbx_description
1 polymer ?
#
loop_
_entity_poly.entity_id
_entity_poly.type
_entity_poly.pdbx_seq_one_letter_code
_entity_poly.pdbx_strand_id
1 'polypeptide(L)'
;MALWIEDLQQCICVDSEGEQELTNAKAVELHCKCVRLAKQVKLFRKAQLIYLPGAALHLAEEAAEMTKFVDMEDQKLWLPSDFDSDIWETSCQTGLPAIEESLCEAQCLDALESIWSSQQTMRAFLAFWNRNL
;
A
#
# COMPACT_ATOMS: atom_id res chain seq x y z
N MET A 1 -5.17 -5.64 4.30
CA MET A 1 -5.44 -4.31 4.90
C MET A 1 -4.26 -3.37 4.74
N ALA A 2 -3.03 -3.78 5.01
CA ALA A 2 -1.84 -2.94 4.81
C ALA A 2 -1.62 -2.54 3.34
N LEU A 3 -1.73 -3.51 2.43
CA LEU A 3 -1.51 -3.32 0.98
C LEU A 3 -2.43 -2.25 0.38
N TRP A 4 -3.70 -2.21 0.80
CA TRP A 4 -4.64 -1.14 0.42
C TRP A 4 -4.23 0.25 0.94
N ILE A 5 -3.51 0.31 2.07
CA ILE A 5 -2.99 1.57 2.60
C ILE A 5 -1.77 1.98 1.77
N GLU A 6 -0.89 1.05 1.38
CA GLU A 6 0.24 1.31 0.49
C GLU A 6 -0.21 1.80 -0.89
N ASP A 7 -1.24 1.17 -1.47
CA ASP A 7 -1.87 1.66 -2.70
C ASP A 7 -2.38 3.09 -2.55
N LEU A 8 -2.99 3.42 -1.39
CA LEU A 8 -3.47 4.77 -1.11
C LEU A 8 -2.30 5.75 -0.90
N GLN A 9 -1.20 5.34 -0.27
CA GLN A 9 0.03 6.14 -0.16
C GLN A 9 0.55 6.47 -1.57
N GLN A 10 0.72 5.45 -2.42
CA GLN A 10 1.20 5.60 -3.79
C GLN A 10 0.30 6.49 -4.64
N CYS A 11 -1.03 6.33 -4.54
CA CYS A 11 -1.96 7.20 -5.26
C CYS A 11 -1.82 8.67 -4.85
N ILE A 12 -1.61 8.94 -3.56
CA ILE A 12 -1.46 10.34 -3.10
C ILE A 12 -0.09 10.90 -3.53
N CYS A 13 0.98 10.11 -3.50
CA CYS A 13 2.28 10.51 -4.05
C CYS A 13 2.17 10.91 -5.53
N VAL A 14 1.49 10.09 -6.35
CA VAL A 14 1.28 10.40 -7.77
C VAL A 14 0.40 11.65 -7.96
N ASP A 15 -0.64 11.81 -7.14
CA ASP A 15 -1.52 12.99 -7.19
C ASP A 15 -0.80 14.28 -6.76
N SER A 16 0.19 14.20 -5.87
CA SER A 16 0.95 15.35 -5.37
C SER A 16 2.09 15.77 -6.30
N GLU A 17 2.65 14.83 -7.07
CA GLU A 17 3.70 15.08 -8.08
C GLU A 17 3.17 15.69 -9.39
N GLY A 18 1.85 15.65 -9.64
CA GLY A 18 1.25 16.21 -10.85
C GLY A 18 1.46 17.73 -10.98
N GLU A 19 2.25 18.16 -11.98
CA GLU A 19 2.67 19.56 -12.23
C GLU A 19 1.56 20.60 -12.49
N GLN A 20 0.28 20.24 -12.38
CA GLN A 20 -0.82 21.20 -12.53
C GLN A 20 -1.05 21.96 -11.23
N GLU A 21 -1.06 23.30 -11.29
CA GLU A 21 -1.55 24.15 -10.19
C GLU A 21 -2.89 23.61 -9.70
N LEU A 22 -2.89 23.06 -8.48
CA LEU A 22 -4.06 22.40 -7.92
C LEU A 22 -5.18 23.43 -7.82
N THR A 23 -6.23 23.23 -8.62
CA THR A 23 -7.49 23.93 -8.40
C THR A 23 -7.93 23.71 -6.95
N ASN A 24 -8.49 24.72 -6.27
CA ASN A 24 -8.91 24.62 -4.88
C ASN A 24 -9.72 23.33 -4.57
N ALA A 25 -10.52 22.85 -5.52
CA ALA A 25 -11.25 21.58 -5.42
C ALA A 25 -10.33 20.35 -5.32
N LYS A 26 -9.28 20.26 -6.15
CA LYS A 26 -8.29 19.17 -6.11
C LYS A 26 -7.47 19.19 -4.82
N ALA A 27 -7.11 20.38 -4.33
CA ALA A 27 -6.41 20.52 -3.05
C ALA A 27 -7.24 20.02 -1.85
N VAL A 28 -8.55 20.30 -1.86
CA VAL A 28 -9.47 19.78 -0.83
C VAL A 28 -9.60 18.26 -0.94
N GLU A 29 -9.69 17.71 -2.15
CA GLU A 29 -9.76 16.26 -2.35
C GLU A 29 -8.50 15.54 -1.86
N LEU A 30 -7.32 16.05 -2.21
CA LEU A 30 -6.03 15.54 -1.73
C LEU A 30 -5.99 15.58 -0.20
N HIS A 31 -6.35 16.69 0.42
CA HIS A 31 -6.41 16.79 1.88
C HIS A 31 -7.35 15.75 2.50
N CYS A 32 -8.52 15.51 1.91
CA CYS A 32 -9.44 14.46 2.36
C CYS A 32 -8.83 13.06 2.26
N LYS A 33 -8.08 12.78 1.18
CA LYS A 33 -7.35 11.52 1.00
C LYS A 33 -6.28 11.35 2.08
N CYS A 34 -5.45 12.37 2.36
CA CYS A 34 -4.43 12.31 3.42
C CYS A 34 -5.05 12.09 4.81
N VAL A 35 -6.16 12.77 5.14
CA VAL A 35 -6.85 12.58 6.43
C VAL A 35 -7.44 11.17 6.56
N ARG A 36 -7.94 10.59 5.47
CA ARG A 36 -8.41 9.21 5.45
C ARG A 36 -7.26 8.24 5.65
N LEU A 37 -6.14 8.45 4.95
CA LEU A 37 -4.93 7.66 5.09
C LEU A 37 -4.44 7.67 6.54
N ALA A 38 -4.36 8.85 7.16
CA ALA A 38 -3.99 9.02 8.56
C ALA A 38 -4.82 8.17 9.53
N LYS A 39 -6.14 8.09 9.30
CA LYS A 39 -7.03 7.28 10.13
C LYS A 39 -6.77 5.79 9.93
N GLN A 40 -6.56 5.36 8.69
CA GLN A 40 -6.28 3.95 8.37
C GLN A 40 -4.93 3.51 8.92
N VAL A 41 -3.88 4.30 8.75
CA VAL A 41 -2.56 4.04 9.33
C VAL A 41 -2.67 3.92 10.85
N LYS A 42 -3.37 4.83 11.53
CA LYS A 42 -3.59 4.73 12.99
C LYS A 42 -4.32 3.45 13.40
N LEU A 43 -5.33 3.02 12.65
CA LEU A 43 -6.03 1.77 12.92
C LEU A 43 -5.12 0.56 12.70
N PHE A 44 -4.36 0.57 11.62
CA PHE A 44 -3.41 -0.48 11.30
C PHE A 44 -2.31 -0.60 12.35
N ARG A 45 -1.75 0.51 12.82
CA ARG A 45 -0.74 0.53 13.91
C ARG A 45 -1.26 -0.09 15.20
N LYS A 46 -2.55 0.12 15.53
CA LYS A 46 -3.18 -0.55 16.68
C LYS A 46 -3.27 -2.07 16.50
N ALA A 47 -3.57 -2.52 15.29
CA ALA A 47 -3.59 -3.94 14.97
C ALA A 47 -2.18 -4.54 14.98
N GLN A 48 -1.18 -3.83 14.44
CA GLN A 48 0.23 -4.23 14.49
C GLN A 48 0.70 -4.42 15.93
N LEU A 49 0.34 -3.54 16.87
CA LEU A 49 0.73 -3.70 18.27
C LEU A 49 0.25 -5.03 18.88
N ILE A 50 -0.88 -5.57 18.42
CA ILE A 50 -1.48 -6.81 18.94
C ILE A 50 -0.90 -8.02 18.22
N TYR A 51 -0.76 -7.94 16.90
CA TYR A 51 -0.48 -9.09 16.04
C TYR A 51 0.97 -9.18 15.56
N LEU A 52 1.69 -8.06 15.58
CA LEU A 52 3.04 -7.89 15.05
C LEU A 52 3.88 -7.04 16.02
N PRO A 53 4.08 -7.49 17.27
CA PRO A 53 4.78 -6.71 18.29
C PRO A 53 6.21 -6.32 17.88
N GLY A 54 6.87 -7.13 17.05
CA GLY A 54 8.21 -6.80 16.53
C GLY A 54 8.23 -5.53 15.68
N ALA A 55 7.16 -5.23 14.94
CA ALA A 55 7.06 -4.00 14.16
C ALA A 55 7.05 -2.74 15.04
N ALA A 56 6.56 -2.82 16.28
CA ALA A 56 6.55 -1.69 17.19
C ALA A 56 7.98 -1.27 17.61
N LEU A 57 8.91 -2.22 17.70
CA LEU A 57 10.31 -1.94 18.02
C LEU A 57 10.98 -1.19 16.88
N HIS A 58 10.85 -1.69 15.65
CA HIS A 58 11.43 -1.03 14.48
C HIS A 58 10.84 0.36 14.22
N LEU A 59 9.54 0.55 14.47
CA LEU A 59 8.92 1.89 14.40
C LEU A 59 9.48 2.85 15.45
N ALA A 60 9.82 2.36 16.65
CA ALA A 60 10.42 3.18 17.68
C ALA A 60 11.87 3.57 17.33
N GLU A 61 12.62 2.64 16.72
CA GLU A 61 13.96 2.89 16.19
C GLU A 61 13.93 3.93 15.06
N GLU A 62 13.07 3.74 14.05
CA GLU A 62 12.87 4.70 12.96
C GLU A 62 12.49 6.08 13.49
N ALA A 63 11.58 6.16 14.47
CA ALA A 63 11.18 7.43 15.07
C ALA A 63 12.32 8.11 15.86
N ALA A 64 13.26 7.34 16.43
CA ALA A 64 14.41 7.87 17.14
C ALA A 64 15.50 8.39 16.20
N GLU A 65 15.68 7.76 15.04
CA GLU A 65 16.63 8.16 14.01
C GLU A 65 16.13 9.34 13.16
N MET A 66 14.81 9.48 13.03
CA MET A 66 14.19 10.56 12.27
C MET A 66 14.32 11.92 12.97
N THR A 67 15.11 12.81 12.37
CA THR A 67 15.28 14.21 12.81
C THR A 67 14.21 15.16 12.23
N LYS A 68 13.36 14.68 11.31
CA LYS A 68 12.33 15.46 10.61
C LYS A 68 10.97 14.79 10.72
N PHE A 69 9.90 15.60 10.64
CA PHE A 69 8.55 15.09 10.45
C PHE A 69 8.46 14.37 9.10
N VAL A 70 8.12 13.08 9.13
CA VAL A 70 7.85 12.27 7.94
C VAL A 70 6.35 12.28 7.67
N ASP A 71 5.98 12.65 6.46
CA ASP A 71 4.59 12.63 6.00
C ASP A 71 4.05 11.20 6.04
N MET A 72 2.74 11.05 6.28
CA MET A 72 2.15 9.71 6.45
C MET A 72 2.19 8.87 5.18
N GLU A 73 2.41 9.50 4.03
CA GLU A 73 2.61 8.84 2.73
C GLU A 73 3.94 8.08 2.68
N ASP A 74 4.97 8.57 3.36
CA ASP A 74 6.32 8.00 3.32
C ASP A 74 6.61 7.04 4.49
N GLN A 75 5.65 6.85 5.40
CA GLN A 75 5.84 5.97 6.55
C GLN A 75 5.74 4.50 6.14
N LYS A 76 6.82 3.75 6.36
CA LYS A 76 6.87 2.31 6.12
C LYS A 76 5.85 1.57 6.99
N LEU A 77 5.02 0.75 6.35
CA LEU A 77 4.05 -0.10 7.02
C LEU A 77 4.64 -1.50 7.22
N TRP A 78 5.55 -1.65 8.19
CA TRP A 78 6.19 -2.95 8.50
C TRP A 78 5.24 -4.17 8.44
N LEU A 79 5.53 -5.11 7.55
CA LEU A 79 4.79 -6.36 7.34
C LEU A 79 5.58 -7.58 7.81
N PRO A 80 4.94 -8.74 8.00
CA PRO A 80 5.66 -9.99 8.25
C PRO A 80 6.74 -10.27 7.20
N SER A 81 6.46 -10.02 5.93
CA SER A 81 7.42 -10.15 4.81
C SER A 81 8.62 -9.20 4.86
N ASP A 82 8.56 -8.12 5.66
CA ASP A 82 9.72 -7.23 5.90
C ASP A 82 10.73 -7.81 6.91
N PHE A 83 10.36 -8.87 7.62
CA PHE A 83 11.21 -9.50 8.64
C PHE A 83 11.86 -10.76 8.07
N ASP A 84 13.09 -11.05 8.52
CA ASP A 84 13.72 -12.33 8.24
C ASP A 84 12.91 -13.48 8.86
N SER A 85 12.87 -14.64 8.18
CA SER A 85 12.11 -15.81 8.64
C SER A 85 12.46 -16.26 10.06
N ASP A 86 13.71 -16.04 10.47
CA ASP A 86 14.25 -16.46 11.76
C ASP A 86 13.65 -15.69 12.95
N ILE A 87 13.14 -14.48 12.72
CA ILE A 87 12.55 -13.61 13.75
C ILE A 87 11.03 -13.65 13.76
N TRP A 88 10.38 -14.35 12.81
CA TRP A 88 8.92 -14.42 12.74
C TRP A 88 8.29 -15.04 13.98
N GLU A 89 8.90 -16.08 14.56
CA GLU A 89 8.35 -16.76 15.75
C GLU A 89 8.32 -15.85 16.98
N THR A 90 9.25 -14.89 17.06
CA THR A 90 9.36 -13.96 18.19
C THR A 90 8.63 -12.63 17.95
N SER A 91 8.52 -12.22 16.69
CA SER A 91 8.06 -10.89 16.30
C SER A 91 6.62 -10.85 15.79
N CYS A 92 6.09 -11.99 15.35
CA CYS A 92 4.77 -12.13 14.75
C CYS A 92 3.90 -13.07 15.57
N GLN A 93 2.58 -12.87 15.54
CA GLN A 93 1.66 -13.90 16.01
C GLN A 93 1.80 -15.17 15.16
N THR A 94 1.71 -16.33 15.79
CA THR A 94 1.77 -17.64 15.12
C THR A 94 0.79 -17.71 13.94
N GLY A 95 1.28 -18.11 12.77
CA GLY A 95 0.49 -18.26 11.55
C GLY A 95 0.23 -16.97 10.78
N LEU A 96 0.55 -15.79 11.33
CA LEU A 96 0.38 -14.51 10.64
C LEU A 96 1.23 -14.39 9.37
N PRO A 97 2.52 -14.80 9.34
CA PRO A 97 3.32 -14.74 8.11
C PRO A 97 2.73 -15.59 6.98
N ALA A 98 2.27 -16.81 7.28
CA ALA A 98 1.67 -17.69 6.28
C ALA A 98 0.35 -17.12 5.71
N ILE A 99 -0.45 -16.47 6.56
CA ILE A 99 -1.68 -15.79 6.12
C ILE A 99 -1.31 -14.61 5.21
N GLU A 100 -0.32 -13.81 5.59
CA GLU A 100 0.15 -12.69 4.78
C GLU A 100 0.70 -13.14 3.43
N GLU A 101 1.53 -14.19 3.40
CA GLU A 101 2.03 -14.81 2.17
C GLU A 101 0.89 -15.23 1.24
N SER A 102 -0.14 -15.91 1.76
CA SER A 102 -1.30 -16.31 0.97
C SER A 102 -2.11 -15.13 0.40
N LEU A 103 -2.18 -14.02 1.14
CA LEU A 103 -2.84 -12.80 0.69
C LEU A 103 -2.02 -12.11 -0.40
N CYS A 104 -0.70 -12.07 -0.25
CA CYS A 104 0.21 -11.54 -1.25
C CYS A 104 0.13 -12.35 -2.55
N GLU A 105 0.11 -13.68 -2.48
CA GLU A 105 -0.07 -14.55 -3.64
C GLU A 105 -1.39 -14.27 -4.37
N ALA A 106 -2.51 -14.23 -3.63
CA ALA A 106 -3.82 -13.95 -4.21
C ALA A 106 -3.85 -12.59 -4.93
N GLN A 107 -3.21 -11.57 -4.35
CA GLN A 107 -3.14 -10.25 -4.98
C GLN A 107 -2.28 -10.21 -6.23
N CYS A 108 -1.15 -10.93 -6.24
CA CYS A 108 -0.34 -11.06 -7.46
C CYS A 108 -1.14 -11.69 -8.59
N LEU A 109 -1.97 -12.70 -8.27
CA LEU A 109 -2.86 -13.33 -9.24
C LEU A 109 -3.94 -12.37 -9.74
N ASP A 110 -4.60 -11.63 -8.85
CA ASP A 110 -5.61 -10.62 -9.21
C ASP A 110 -5.01 -9.51 -10.10
N ALA A 111 -3.81 -9.03 -9.76
CA ALA A 111 -3.10 -8.03 -10.55
C ALA A 111 -2.74 -8.55 -11.95
N LEU A 112 -2.30 -9.80 -12.04
CA LEU A 112 -2.00 -10.45 -13.31
C LEU A 112 -3.25 -10.65 -14.17
N GLU A 113 -4.38 -11.04 -13.57
CA GLU A 113 -5.67 -11.16 -14.27
C GLU A 113 -6.14 -9.79 -14.80
N SER A 114 -5.99 -8.73 -14.00
CA SER A 114 -6.29 -7.36 -14.42
C SER A 114 -5.45 -6.95 -15.64
N ILE A 115 -4.15 -7.21 -15.63
CA ILE A 115 -3.26 -6.93 -16.76
C ILE A 115 -3.70 -7.72 -18.00
N TRP A 116 -3.97 -9.02 -17.85
CA TRP A 116 -4.42 -9.87 -18.96
C TRP A 116 -5.74 -9.41 -19.57
N SER A 117 -6.72 -9.08 -18.74
CA SER A 117 -8.02 -8.59 -19.20
C SER A 117 -7.90 -7.26 -19.97
N SER A 118 -7.05 -6.34 -19.50
CA SER A 118 -6.73 -5.09 -20.18
C SER A 118 -6.10 -5.32 -21.55
N GLN A 119 -5.07 -6.18 -21.62
CA GLN A 119 -4.39 -6.54 -22.87
C GLN A 119 -5.34 -7.22 -23.86
N GLN A 120 -6.19 -8.13 -23.38
CA GLN A 120 -7.16 -8.82 -24.22
C GLN A 120 -8.21 -7.85 -24.78
N THR A 121 -8.67 -6.91 -23.96
CA THR A 121 -9.62 -5.85 -24.38
C THR A 121 -8.99 -4.98 -25.48
N MET A 122 -7.74 -4.56 -25.30
CA MET A 122 -7.02 -3.76 -26.31
C MET A 122 -6.84 -4.52 -27.62
N ARG A 123 -6.47 -5.81 -27.58
CA ARG A 123 -6.35 -6.65 -28.78
C ARG A 123 -7.68 -6.83 -29.49
N ALA A 124 -8.76 -7.07 -28.75
CA ALA A 124 -10.09 -7.20 -29.32
C ALA A 124 -10.55 -5.90 -30.00
N PHE A 125 -10.27 -4.76 -29.38
CA PHE A 125 -10.54 -3.44 -29.95
C PHE A 125 -9.78 -3.23 -31.26
N LEU A 126 -8.46 -3.47 -31.28
CA LEU A 126 -7.66 -3.33 -32.51
C LEU A 126 -8.13 -4.28 -33.62
N ALA A 127 -8.46 -5.53 -33.28
CA ALA A 127 -8.99 -6.49 -34.24
C ALA A 127 -10.35 -6.06 -34.81
N PHE A 128 -11.21 -5.47 -34.00
CA PHE A 128 -12.47 -4.88 -34.45
C PHE A 128 -12.22 -3.71 -35.41
N TRP A 129 -11.33 -2.78 -35.07
CA TRP A 129 -10.99 -1.64 -35.93
C TRP A 129 -10.42 -2.07 -37.28
N ASN A 130 -9.47 -3.01 -37.29
CA ASN A 130 -8.86 -3.52 -38.52
C ASN A 130 -9.84 -4.26 -39.44
N ARG A 131 -11.00 -4.71 -38.93
CA ARG A 131 -12.06 -5.34 -39.73
C ARG A 131 -13.07 -4.36 -40.29
N ASN A 132 -13.15 -3.14 -39.74
CA ASN A 132 -14.11 -2.10 -40.13
C ASN A 132 -13.45 -0.92 -40.88
N LEU A 133 -12.15 -1.04 -41.18
CA LEU A 133 -11.38 -0.20 -42.11
C LEU A 133 -11.23 -0.93 -43.45
#